data_AF-A0A7J4IYY5-F1
#
_entry.id   AF-A0A7J4IYY5-F1
#
_cell.length_a   1.000
_cell.length_b   1.000
_cell.length_c   1.000
_cell.angle_alpha   90.00
_cell.angle_beta   90.00
_cell.angle_gamma   90.00
#
_symmetry.space_group_name_H-M   'P 1'
#
loop_
_entity.id
_entity.type
_entity.pdbx_description
1 polymer ?
#
loop_
_entity_poly.entity_id
_entity_poly.type
_entity_poly.pdbx_seq_one_letter_code
_entity_poly.pdbx_strand_id
1 'polypeptide(L)'
;MPNTILNIFEKDTAVKVHYTRHSRFQYLDEVPDAVVNGEINWDVLQQRYGTGREGGVYIGFESDGSPKLDESPPWKELCVGSRNPLIISRDDRTLVDLQGYPLDSYTIQAQRRRKISLVLEFMENAVQGLLVRDGQFLLGIRGGMDQPQKVNVIPGGSVSYHSQRWDPFQAALCAEAQEEAGATVQRCSLRGIFVQDGVHLNRQWVYVARPEEELDALIAKHQVAYGVYAQMKKESGSELRARRILNERGMPVDAWENTSLVALPYTQDTLLRLISDQYLVVNDVRVPFIGTLAITLCIAGCTEFGGEFRKEVEKFLGKR
;
A
#
# COMPACT_ATOMS: atom_id res chain seq x y z
N MET A 1 5.25 8.09 15.44
CA MET A 1 6.26 7.21 16.05
C MET A 1 7.03 6.54 14.92
N PRO A 2 8.22 5.95 15.14
CA PRO A 2 8.86 5.18 14.11
C PRO A 2 7.99 3.98 13.70
N ASN A 3 8.04 3.61 12.42
CA ASN A 3 7.48 2.36 11.94
C ASN A 3 7.97 1.19 12.80
N THR A 4 7.08 0.28 13.19
CA THR A 4 7.37 -0.81 14.13
C THR A 4 7.20 -2.16 13.45
N ILE A 5 8.27 -2.94 13.32
CA ILE A 5 8.20 -4.30 12.78
C ILE A 5 7.50 -5.20 13.80
N LEU A 6 6.41 -5.84 13.39
CA LEU A 6 5.66 -6.81 14.20
C LEU A 6 6.24 -8.21 14.05
N ASN A 7 6.56 -8.61 12.81
CA ASN A 7 7.18 -9.90 12.56
C ASN A 7 7.94 -9.94 11.22
N ILE A 8 8.93 -10.83 11.14
CA ILE A 8 9.66 -11.19 9.92
C ILE A 8 9.55 -12.71 9.74
N PHE A 9 9.29 -13.16 8.51
CA PHE A 9 9.16 -14.59 8.17
C PHE A 9 10.30 -15.02 7.26
N GLU A 10 11.07 -16.03 7.67
CA GLU A 10 12.22 -16.53 6.90
C GLU A 10 11.79 -17.01 5.50
N LYS A 11 12.69 -16.91 4.51
CA LYS A 11 12.41 -17.13 3.08
C LYS A 11 11.60 -18.38 2.74
N ASP A 12 11.88 -19.48 3.43
CA ASP A 12 11.31 -20.79 3.17
C ASP A 12 10.20 -21.18 4.17
N THR A 13 9.78 -20.23 5.02
CA THR A 13 8.68 -20.47 5.95
C THR A 13 7.35 -20.47 5.19
N ALA A 14 6.60 -21.56 5.30
CA ALA A 14 5.22 -21.60 4.80
C ALA A 14 4.32 -20.78 5.74
N VAL A 15 3.99 -19.55 5.32
CA VAL A 15 3.12 -18.65 6.07
C VAL A 15 1.70 -18.75 5.54
N LYS A 16 0.74 -19.06 6.42
CA LYS A 16 -0.68 -19.10 6.08
C LYS A 16 -1.42 -18.02 6.87
N VAL A 17 -2.17 -17.17 6.19
CA VAL A 17 -3.06 -16.19 6.83
C VAL A 17 -4.42 -16.82 7.06
N HIS A 18 -4.82 -17.02 8.30
CA HIS A 18 -6.17 -17.38 8.67
C HIS A 18 -6.97 -16.11 8.94
N TYR A 19 -7.87 -15.78 8.03
CA TYR A 19 -8.68 -14.57 8.08
C TYR A 19 -10.10 -14.88 8.53
N THR A 20 -10.48 -14.35 9.71
CA THR A 20 -11.86 -14.42 10.20
C THR A 20 -12.55 -13.09 9.93
N ARG A 21 -13.59 -13.11 9.09
CA ARG A 21 -14.36 -11.92 8.71
C ARG A 21 -15.50 -11.66 9.70
N HIS A 22 -15.58 -10.43 10.20
CA HIS A 22 -16.65 -9.94 11.07
C HIS A 22 -17.42 -8.79 10.40
N SER A 23 -18.73 -8.69 10.63
CA SER A 23 -19.59 -7.66 10.02
C SER A 23 -19.73 -6.37 10.83
N ARG A 24 -19.21 -6.32 12.06
CA ARG A 24 -19.35 -5.15 12.95
C ARG A 24 -18.39 -4.03 12.57
N PHE A 25 -18.89 -2.81 12.43
CA PHE A 25 -18.08 -1.62 12.20
C PHE A 25 -17.50 -1.10 13.51
N GLN A 26 -16.18 -1.18 13.65
CA GLN A 26 -15.49 -0.59 14.81
C GLN A 26 -15.60 0.95 14.74
N TYR A 27 -15.70 1.60 15.89
CA TYR A 27 -15.83 3.07 16.07
C TYR A 27 -17.15 3.70 15.59
N LEU A 28 -18.00 2.97 14.90
CA LEU A 28 -19.30 3.48 14.44
C LEU A 28 -20.47 3.07 15.34
N ASP A 29 -20.27 2.15 16.28
CA ASP A 29 -21.31 1.69 17.20
C ASP A 29 -21.93 2.83 18.05
N GLU A 30 -21.15 3.88 18.32
CA GLU A 30 -21.57 5.06 19.09
C GLU A 30 -22.04 6.23 18.21
N VAL A 31 -22.08 6.04 16.88
CA VAL A 31 -22.53 7.06 15.94
C VAL A 31 -23.93 6.69 15.44
N PRO A 32 -24.99 7.38 15.92
CA PRO A 32 -26.35 7.11 15.47
C PRO A 32 -26.45 7.16 13.95
N ASP A 33 -27.16 6.19 13.37
CA ASP A 33 -27.46 6.10 11.94
C ASP A 33 -26.24 6.00 10.99
N ALA A 34 -25.02 5.83 11.52
CA ALA A 34 -23.82 5.65 10.69
C ALA A 34 -23.84 4.33 9.90
N VAL A 35 -24.56 3.32 10.42
CA VAL A 35 -24.78 2.04 9.76
C VAL A 35 -26.28 1.73 9.77
N VAL A 36 -26.89 1.66 8.58
CA VAL A 36 -28.31 1.37 8.40
C VAL A 36 -28.44 0.11 7.56
N ASN A 37 -29.14 -0.91 8.06
CA ASN A 37 -29.29 -2.21 7.39
C ASN A 37 -27.95 -2.87 6.99
N GLY A 38 -26.88 -2.61 7.74
CA GLY A 38 -25.54 -3.14 7.45
C GLY A 38 -24.74 -2.35 6.41
N GLU A 39 -25.28 -1.25 5.89
CA GLU A 39 -24.61 -0.35 4.95
C GLU A 39 -24.19 0.96 5.62
N ILE A 40 -23.07 1.53 5.17
CA ILE A 40 -22.60 2.82 5.67
C ILE A 40 -23.48 3.96 5.15
N ASN A 41 -23.91 4.81 6.08
CA ASN A 41 -24.47 6.10 5.75
C ASN A 41 -23.35 7.16 5.63
N TRP A 42 -22.84 7.31 4.40
CA TRP A 42 -21.72 8.22 4.13
C TRP A 42 -22.02 9.68 4.47
N ASP A 43 -23.28 10.10 4.37
CA ASP A 43 -23.68 11.48 4.64
C ASP A 43 -23.60 11.79 6.13
N VAL A 44 -23.95 10.83 7.00
CA VAL A 44 -23.78 10.95 8.46
C VAL A 44 -22.30 11.05 8.82
N LEU A 45 -21.43 10.24 8.19
CA LEU A 45 -19.99 10.31 8.43
C LEU A 45 -19.38 11.62 7.93
N GLN A 46 -19.84 12.12 6.79
CA GLN A 46 -19.45 13.42 6.24
C GLN A 46 -19.84 14.57 7.18
N GLN A 47 -21.07 14.55 7.73
CA GLN A 47 -21.53 15.56 8.69
C GLN A 47 -20.72 15.50 9.99
N ARG A 48 -20.47 14.29 10.52
CA ARG A 48 -19.74 14.10 11.78
C ARG A 48 -18.30 14.57 11.69
N TYR A 49 -17.59 14.14 10.66
CA TYR A 49 -16.15 14.36 10.59
C TYR A 49 -15.76 15.60 9.80
N GLY A 50 -16.69 16.18 9.04
CA GLY A 50 -16.57 17.42 8.27
C GLY A 50 -15.85 17.26 6.94
N THR A 51 -16.13 18.15 6.00
CA THR A 51 -15.33 18.37 4.78
C THR A 51 -14.12 19.26 5.13
N GLY A 52 -12.97 19.10 4.49
CA GLY A 52 -11.66 19.58 4.96
C GLY A 52 -11.47 21.07 5.36
N ARG A 53 -12.47 21.95 5.17
CA ARG A 53 -12.41 23.41 5.40
C ARG A 53 -12.26 23.84 6.86
N GLU A 54 -12.93 23.16 7.80
CA GLU A 54 -12.93 23.49 9.23
C GLU A 54 -12.18 22.42 10.06
N GLY A 55 -11.08 21.92 9.49
CA GLY A 55 -10.33 20.82 10.09
C GLY A 55 -11.02 19.47 9.94
N GLY A 56 -11.93 19.30 8.96
CA GLY A 56 -12.66 18.06 8.65
C GLY A 56 -11.77 16.84 8.31
N VAL A 57 -12.32 15.65 8.06
CA VAL A 57 -11.55 14.52 7.50
C VAL A 57 -11.74 14.51 5.99
N TYR A 58 -10.64 14.70 5.27
CA TYR A 58 -10.67 15.08 3.86
C TYR A 58 -10.91 13.88 2.95
N ILE A 59 -12.00 13.93 2.17
CA ILE A 59 -12.36 12.95 1.14
C ILE A 59 -13.08 13.71 0.00
N GLY A 60 -12.41 13.96 -1.14
CA GLY A 60 -13.06 14.49 -2.35
C GLY A 60 -13.31 16.02 -2.45
N PHE A 61 -12.66 16.83 -1.61
CA PHE A 61 -12.72 18.31 -1.67
C PHE A 61 -11.33 18.88 -1.97
N GLU A 62 -11.14 20.14 -2.30
CA GLU A 62 -9.84 20.83 -2.35
C GLU A 62 -9.42 21.28 -0.95
N SER A 63 -8.19 21.77 -0.79
CA SER A 63 -7.69 22.28 0.50
C SER A 63 -8.47 23.51 1.00
N ASP A 64 -9.14 24.23 0.10
CA ASP A 64 -10.05 25.34 0.40
C ASP A 64 -11.48 24.90 0.76
N GLY A 65 -11.76 23.59 0.70
CA GLY A 65 -13.06 23.00 0.98
C GLY A 65 -14.07 23.03 -0.15
N SER A 66 -13.71 23.52 -1.34
CA SER A 66 -14.51 23.35 -2.55
C SER A 66 -14.49 21.88 -2.99
N PRO A 67 -15.49 21.34 -3.71
CA PRO A 67 -15.37 20.01 -4.31
C PRO A 67 -14.14 19.96 -5.22
N LYS A 68 -13.46 18.80 -5.31
CA LYS A 68 -12.41 18.65 -6.32
C LYS A 68 -12.95 19.01 -7.70
N LEU A 69 -12.18 19.80 -8.44
CA LEU A 69 -12.57 20.26 -9.77
C LEU A 69 -12.51 19.14 -10.81
N ASP A 70 -11.75 18.08 -10.54
CA ASP A 70 -11.90 16.84 -11.29
C ASP A 70 -13.07 16.03 -10.71
N GLU A 71 -13.85 15.42 -11.61
CA GLU A 71 -15.03 14.59 -11.29
C GLU A 71 -14.67 13.31 -10.50
N SER A 72 -13.51 13.27 -9.85
CA SER A 72 -13.04 12.14 -9.07
C SER A 72 -14.01 11.90 -7.91
N PRO A 73 -14.57 10.70 -7.79
CA PRO A 73 -15.50 10.40 -6.72
C PRO A 73 -14.81 10.60 -5.35
N PRO A 74 -15.55 11.04 -4.32
CA PRO A 74 -15.03 10.99 -2.96
C PRO A 74 -14.59 9.56 -2.64
N TRP A 75 -13.39 9.40 -2.07
CA TRP A 75 -12.85 8.12 -1.62
C TRP A 75 -13.79 7.47 -0.59
N LYS A 76 -14.71 6.62 -1.07
CA LYS A 76 -15.71 5.90 -0.29
C LYS A 76 -15.41 4.41 -0.40
N GLU A 77 -14.55 3.93 0.48
CA GLU A 77 -14.06 2.56 0.46
C GLU A 77 -14.21 1.89 1.82
N LEU A 78 -14.37 0.57 1.78
CA LEU A 78 -14.27 -0.28 2.95
C LEU A 78 -12.97 -1.10 2.86
N CYS A 79 -12.09 -0.87 3.81
CA CYS A 79 -10.84 -1.59 3.97
C CYS A 79 -10.95 -2.59 5.14
N VAL A 80 -10.07 -3.59 5.15
CA VAL A 80 -9.94 -4.50 6.29
C VAL A 80 -9.27 -3.75 7.44
N GLY A 81 -10.03 -3.45 8.47
CA GLY A 81 -9.53 -3.01 9.78
C GLY A 81 -9.28 -4.21 10.71
N SER A 82 -8.21 -4.14 11.51
CA SER A 82 -7.92 -5.23 12.45
C SER A 82 -7.01 -4.82 13.60
N ARG A 83 -7.05 -5.62 14.67
CA ARG A 83 -6.03 -5.65 15.73
C ARG A 83 -4.71 -6.25 15.23
N ASN A 84 -3.66 -6.22 16.05
CA ASN A 84 -2.43 -6.96 15.71
C ASN A 84 -2.76 -8.44 15.48
N PRO A 85 -2.23 -9.06 14.40
CA PRO A 85 -2.41 -10.49 14.18
C PRO A 85 -1.73 -11.31 15.28
N LEU A 86 -2.31 -12.47 15.58
CA LEU A 86 -1.67 -13.47 16.40
C LEU A 86 -0.76 -14.33 15.51
N ILE A 87 0.53 -14.40 15.84
CA ILE A 87 1.51 -15.22 15.13
C ILE A 87 1.73 -16.52 15.90
N ILE A 88 1.45 -17.66 15.25
CA ILE A 88 1.62 -18.99 15.83
C ILE A 88 2.59 -19.77 14.95
N SER A 89 3.82 -19.94 15.43
CA SER A 89 4.86 -20.71 14.75
C SER A 89 4.91 -22.15 15.27
N ARG A 90 4.92 -23.14 14.37
CA ARG A 90 5.15 -24.55 14.68
C ARG A 90 6.09 -25.13 13.62
N ASP A 91 7.28 -25.55 14.04
CA ASP A 91 8.31 -26.19 13.22
C ASP A 91 8.57 -25.49 11.87
N ASP A 92 7.91 -25.95 10.80
CA ASP A 92 8.05 -25.51 9.40
C ASP A 92 6.93 -24.58 8.91
N ARG A 93 5.96 -24.26 9.77
CA ARG A 93 4.75 -23.52 9.40
C ARG A 93 4.48 -22.39 10.36
N THR A 94 4.08 -21.25 9.81
CA THR A 94 3.61 -20.12 10.59
C THR A 94 2.18 -19.81 10.20
N LEU A 95 1.29 -19.85 11.18
CA LEU A 95 -0.08 -19.38 11.05
C LEU A 95 -0.16 -17.94 11.54
N VAL A 96 -0.74 -17.08 10.72
CA VAL A 96 -1.08 -15.71 11.08
C VAL A 96 -2.59 -15.64 11.22
N ASP A 97 -3.08 -15.59 12.46
CA ASP A 97 -4.52 -15.50 12.74
C ASP A 97 -4.95 -14.04 12.87
N LEU A 98 -5.92 -13.63 12.07
CA LEU A 98 -6.39 -12.25 11.98
C LEU A 98 -7.91 -12.16 11.99
N GLN A 99 -8.42 -11.35 12.92
CA GLN A 99 -9.83 -10.93 12.93
C GLN A 99 -9.98 -9.63 12.13
N GLY A 100 -10.66 -9.72 10.99
CA GLY A 100 -10.93 -8.61 10.10
C GLY A 100 -12.33 -8.05 10.27
N TYR A 101 -12.42 -6.73 10.30
CA TYR A 101 -13.66 -5.97 10.42
C TYR A 101 -13.70 -4.92 9.31
N PRO A 102 -14.89 -4.48 8.86
CA PRO A 102 -14.98 -3.37 7.94
C PRO A 102 -14.51 -2.08 8.63
N LEU A 103 -13.67 -1.32 7.93
CA LEU A 103 -13.22 0.00 8.34
C LEU A 103 -13.37 0.96 7.17
N ASP A 104 -14.09 2.05 7.38
CA ASP A 104 -14.44 2.99 6.33
C ASP A 104 -13.41 4.11 6.15
N SER A 105 -13.40 4.69 4.96
CA SER A 105 -12.48 5.76 4.59
C SER A 105 -12.57 7.01 5.50
N TYR A 106 -13.74 7.38 6.02
CA TYR A 106 -13.86 8.52 6.95
C TYR A 106 -13.19 8.20 8.29
N THR A 107 -13.44 7.02 8.85
CA THR A 107 -12.79 6.57 10.08
C THR A 107 -11.28 6.47 9.90
N ILE A 108 -10.80 5.94 8.77
CA ILE A 108 -9.37 5.91 8.44
C ILE A 108 -8.77 7.32 8.45
N GLN A 109 -9.40 8.28 7.76
CA GLN A 109 -8.90 9.66 7.74
C GLN A 109 -8.98 10.32 9.11
N ALA A 110 -10.00 10.00 9.91
CA ALA A 110 -10.13 10.46 11.28
C ALA A 110 -9.01 9.93 12.18
N GLN A 111 -8.61 8.66 12.01
CA GLN A 111 -7.46 8.07 12.69
C GLN A 111 -6.14 8.73 12.27
N ARG A 112 -5.89 8.87 10.96
CA ARG A 112 -4.68 9.54 10.42
C ARG A 112 -4.55 10.99 10.92
N ARG A 113 -5.67 11.71 11.07
CA ARG A 113 -5.74 13.08 11.62
C ARG A 113 -5.85 13.13 13.15
N ARG A 114 -5.80 11.99 13.84
CA ARG A 114 -5.88 11.87 15.31
C ARG A 114 -7.14 12.48 15.92
N LYS A 115 -8.26 12.49 15.17
CA LYS A 115 -9.58 12.93 15.66
C LYS A 115 -10.29 11.87 16.50
N ILE A 116 -9.96 10.61 16.29
CA ILE A 116 -10.40 9.50 17.13
C ILE A 116 -9.20 9.16 18.02
N SER A 117 -9.42 9.11 19.33
CA SER A 117 -8.41 8.65 20.29
C SER A 117 -7.93 7.28 19.87
N LEU A 118 -6.67 7.21 19.45
CA LEU A 118 -6.10 6.00 18.87
C LEU A 118 -6.08 4.89 19.91
N VAL A 119 -6.91 3.87 19.71
CA VAL A 119 -6.53 2.54 20.15
C VAL A 119 -5.58 2.04 19.07
N LEU A 120 -4.28 2.25 19.25
CA LEU A 120 -3.19 1.84 18.34
C LEU A 120 -3.22 0.33 18.00
N GLU A 121 -4.13 -0.42 18.60
CA GLU A 121 -4.35 -1.82 18.28
C GLU A 121 -5.13 -1.96 16.97
N PHE A 122 -6.15 -1.13 16.70
CA PHE A 122 -7.05 -1.31 15.54
C PHE A 122 -6.84 -0.25 14.44
N MET A 123 -6.39 -0.69 13.27
CA MET A 123 -6.10 0.16 12.12
C MET A 123 -6.38 -0.57 10.81
N GLU A 124 -6.43 0.18 9.70
CA GLU A 124 -6.50 -0.39 8.35
C GLU A 124 -5.28 -1.28 8.06
N ASN A 125 -5.46 -2.23 7.16
CA ASN A 125 -4.35 -2.99 6.60
C ASN A 125 -4.10 -2.59 5.14
N ALA A 126 -2.83 -2.61 4.77
CA ALA A 126 -2.33 -2.39 3.42
C ALA A 126 -1.27 -3.45 3.08
N VAL A 127 -1.05 -3.66 1.79
CA VAL A 127 0.01 -4.53 1.28
C VAL A 127 1.12 -3.70 0.67
N GLN A 128 2.34 -4.20 0.74
CA GLN A 128 3.47 -3.71 -0.02
C GLN A 128 4.17 -4.90 -0.67
N GLY A 129 4.40 -4.83 -1.97
CA GLY A 129 5.03 -5.87 -2.76
C GLY A 129 6.37 -5.43 -3.33
N LEU A 130 7.29 -6.38 -3.43
CA LEU A 130 8.43 -6.30 -4.33
C LEU A 130 8.24 -7.33 -5.44
N LEU A 131 8.03 -6.86 -6.68
CA LEU A 131 8.03 -7.73 -7.85
C LEU A 131 9.48 -8.09 -8.20
N VAL A 132 9.81 -9.38 -8.13
CA VAL A 132 11.15 -9.92 -8.33
C VAL A 132 11.14 -10.98 -9.43
N ARG A 133 11.99 -10.78 -10.44
CA ARG A 133 12.21 -11.75 -11.52
C ARG A 133 13.64 -11.66 -12.04
N ASP A 134 14.21 -12.81 -12.34
CA ASP A 134 15.54 -12.97 -12.95
C ASP A 134 16.66 -12.16 -12.28
N GLY A 135 16.64 -12.16 -10.94
CA GLY A 135 17.65 -11.48 -10.13
C GLY A 135 17.50 -9.96 -10.10
N GLN A 136 16.36 -9.42 -10.53
CA GLN A 136 16.02 -8.01 -10.47
C GLN A 136 14.72 -7.79 -9.70
N PHE A 137 14.49 -6.56 -9.23
CA PHE A 137 13.25 -6.14 -8.60
C PHE A 137 12.80 -4.77 -9.10
N LEU A 138 11.49 -4.50 -9.01
CA LEU A 138 10.86 -3.29 -9.52
C LEU A 138 10.60 -2.27 -8.40
N LEU A 139 10.85 -0.99 -8.68
CA LEU A 139 10.44 0.16 -7.86
C LEU A 139 9.71 1.19 -8.73
N GLY A 140 8.86 2.01 -8.11
CA GLY A 140 8.19 3.14 -8.75
C GLY A 140 8.81 4.49 -8.39
N ILE A 141 8.64 5.48 -9.26
CA ILE A 141 8.82 6.91 -8.93
C ILE A 141 7.44 7.55 -8.94
N ARG A 142 7.00 8.09 -7.81
CA ARG A 142 5.63 8.62 -7.66
C ARG A 142 5.36 9.82 -8.56
N GLY A 143 4.23 9.79 -9.25
CA GLY A 143 3.67 10.92 -10.00
C GLY A 143 2.54 11.64 -9.29
N GLY A 144 1.68 10.89 -8.59
CA GLY A 144 0.46 11.40 -7.95
C GLY A 144 0.67 12.54 -6.94
N MET A 145 -0.43 13.11 -6.47
CA MET A 145 -0.43 14.30 -5.60
C MET A 145 0.22 14.08 -4.23
N ASP A 146 0.17 12.85 -3.71
CA ASP A 146 0.80 12.51 -2.45
C ASP A 146 2.26 12.07 -2.67
N GLN A 147 3.19 12.85 -2.10
CA GLN A 147 4.63 12.62 -2.18
C GLN A 147 5.18 12.39 -3.61
N PRO A 148 4.93 13.32 -4.56
CA PRO A 148 5.44 13.22 -5.92
C PRO A 148 6.98 13.19 -5.94
N GLN A 149 7.53 12.53 -6.97
CA GLN A 149 8.97 12.40 -7.23
C GLN A 149 9.74 11.73 -6.10
N LYS A 150 9.09 10.78 -5.40
CA LYS A 150 9.73 9.90 -4.43
C LYS A 150 9.70 8.45 -4.88
N VAL A 151 10.68 7.67 -4.45
CA VAL A 151 10.75 6.24 -4.74
C VAL A 151 9.83 5.47 -3.79
N ASN A 152 9.01 4.57 -4.34
CA ASN A 152 8.15 3.63 -3.64
C ASN A 152 8.38 2.19 -4.09
N VAL A 153 7.91 1.27 -3.26
CA VAL A 153 7.64 -0.11 -3.67
C VAL A 153 6.41 -0.16 -4.58
N ILE A 154 6.39 -1.15 -5.47
CA ILE A 154 5.26 -1.47 -6.34
C ILE A 154 5.13 -3.00 -6.40
N PRO A 155 3.93 -3.56 -6.19
CA PRO A 155 2.67 -2.85 -5.86
C PRO A 155 2.57 -2.38 -4.40
N GLY A 156 1.62 -1.50 -4.09
CA GLY A 156 1.22 -1.24 -2.72
C GLY A 156 -0.09 -0.48 -2.58
N GLY A 157 -1.04 -1.03 -1.83
CA GLY A 157 -2.34 -0.41 -1.62
C GLY A 157 -3.15 -1.05 -0.50
N SER A 158 -4.40 -0.62 -0.37
CA SER A 158 -5.24 -0.96 0.79
C SER A 158 -5.92 -2.32 0.60
N VAL A 159 -6.08 -3.08 1.68
CA VAL A 159 -6.75 -4.38 1.60
C VAL A 159 -8.26 -4.17 1.62
N SER A 160 -8.93 -4.41 0.48
CA SER A 160 -10.38 -4.28 0.37
C SER A 160 -11.12 -5.26 1.28
N TYR A 161 -12.11 -4.75 2.04
CA TYR A 161 -12.99 -5.58 2.86
C TYR A 161 -13.97 -6.41 2.01
N HIS A 162 -14.21 -6.03 0.75
CA HIS A 162 -15.13 -6.72 -0.15
C HIS A 162 -14.55 -7.97 -0.80
N SER A 163 -13.27 -8.25 -0.59
CA SER A 163 -12.63 -9.44 -1.16
C SER A 163 -13.41 -10.71 -0.79
N GLN A 164 -13.84 -11.46 -1.81
CA GLN A 164 -14.51 -12.76 -1.66
C GLN A 164 -13.50 -13.92 -1.56
N ARG A 165 -12.19 -13.63 -1.67
CA ARG A 165 -11.14 -14.65 -1.61
C ARG A 165 -10.86 -15.06 -0.17
N TRP A 166 -10.35 -16.28 -0.02
CA TRP A 166 -9.95 -16.86 1.26
C TRP A 166 -8.82 -16.04 1.93
N ASP A 167 -7.91 -15.49 1.13
CA ASP A 167 -6.84 -14.59 1.58
C ASP A 167 -7.04 -13.21 0.91
N PRO A 168 -7.57 -12.21 1.63
CA PRO A 168 -7.80 -10.87 1.09
C PRO A 168 -6.49 -10.10 0.84
N PHE A 169 -5.39 -10.46 1.50
CA PHE A 169 -4.11 -9.77 1.38
C PHE A 169 -3.40 -10.18 0.09
N GLN A 170 -3.33 -11.48 -0.19
CA GLN A 170 -2.84 -11.95 -1.48
C GLN A 170 -3.71 -11.43 -2.63
N ALA A 171 -5.03 -11.38 -2.44
CA ALA A 171 -5.94 -10.81 -3.44
C ALA A 171 -5.62 -9.34 -3.73
N ALA A 172 -5.42 -8.54 -2.68
CA ALA A 172 -5.04 -7.13 -2.80
C ALA A 172 -3.69 -7.01 -3.53
N LEU A 173 -2.66 -7.77 -3.11
CA LEU A 173 -1.35 -7.74 -3.78
C LEU A 173 -1.45 -8.01 -5.28
N CYS A 174 -2.25 -9.01 -5.68
CA CYS A 174 -2.48 -9.34 -7.10
C CYS A 174 -3.24 -8.23 -7.84
N ALA A 175 -4.25 -7.62 -7.22
CA ALA A 175 -5.01 -6.52 -7.82
C ALA A 175 -4.10 -5.30 -8.04
N GLU A 176 -3.39 -4.87 -7.00
CA GLU A 176 -2.48 -3.72 -7.05
C GLU A 176 -1.33 -3.96 -8.05
N ALA A 177 -0.79 -5.19 -8.14
CA ALA A 177 0.22 -5.54 -9.15
C ALA A 177 -0.30 -5.35 -10.58
N GLN A 178 -1.56 -5.72 -10.82
CA GLN A 178 -2.20 -5.56 -12.12
C GLN A 178 -2.55 -4.10 -12.41
N GLU A 179 -3.02 -3.36 -11.41
CA GLU A 179 -3.50 -1.98 -11.56
C GLU A 179 -2.34 -0.99 -11.73
N GLU A 180 -1.25 -1.14 -10.96
CA GLU A 180 -0.10 -0.23 -11.02
C GLU A 180 0.95 -0.60 -12.08
N ALA A 181 1.28 -1.90 -12.18
CA ALA A 181 2.36 -2.40 -13.05
C ALA A 181 1.84 -3.19 -14.26
N GLY A 182 0.58 -3.62 -14.26
CA GLY A 182 0.06 -4.53 -15.27
C GLY A 182 0.61 -5.94 -15.17
N ALA A 183 1.02 -6.35 -13.98
CA ALA A 183 1.70 -7.61 -13.74
C ALA A 183 0.75 -8.69 -13.21
N THR A 184 0.84 -9.88 -13.79
CA THR A 184 0.15 -11.07 -13.30
C THR A 184 1.06 -11.79 -12.30
N VAL A 185 0.64 -11.91 -11.04
CA VAL A 185 1.48 -12.54 -9.99
C VAL A 185 1.36 -14.06 -10.05
N GLN A 186 2.46 -14.75 -10.37
CA GLN A 186 2.54 -16.22 -10.39
C GLN A 186 2.63 -16.81 -8.98
N ARG A 187 3.47 -16.21 -8.13
CA ARG A 187 3.70 -16.64 -6.75
C ARG A 187 4.04 -15.44 -5.88
N CYS A 188 3.66 -15.49 -4.62
CA CYS A 188 4.02 -14.50 -3.63
C CYS A 188 4.24 -15.14 -2.26
N SER A 189 5.12 -14.54 -1.47
CA SER A 189 5.43 -14.97 -0.11
C SER A 189 5.39 -13.78 0.82
N LEU A 190 4.64 -13.89 1.92
CA LEU A 190 4.65 -12.90 2.99
C LEU A 190 6.00 -12.95 3.71
N ARG A 191 6.70 -11.80 3.77
CA ARG A 191 8.04 -11.64 4.38
C ARG A 191 8.01 -10.92 5.71
N GLY A 192 7.00 -10.11 5.96
CA GLY A 192 6.88 -9.47 7.27
C GLY A 192 5.63 -8.62 7.39
N ILE A 193 5.42 -8.13 8.61
CA ILE A 193 4.32 -7.24 8.97
C ILE A 193 4.91 -6.12 9.80
N PHE A 194 4.56 -4.88 9.49
CA PHE A 194 4.95 -3.74 10.31
C PHE A 194 3.81 -2.73 10.44
N VAL A 195 3.84 -1.94 11.50
CA VAL A 195 2.97 -0.77 11.69
C VAL A 195 3.67 0.44 11.11
N GLN A 196 3.03 1.11 10.16
CA GLN A 196 3.40 2.44 9.72
C GLN A 196 2.70 3.47 10.62
N ASP A 197 3.48 4.39 11.19
CA ASP A 197 2.93 5.52 11.97
C ASP A 197 3.53 6.83 11.45
N GLY A 198 2.75 7.57 10.66
CA GLY A 198 3.15 8.84 10.08
C GLY A 198 2.00 9.51 9.34
N VAL A 199 2.24 9.94 8.11
CA VAL A 199 1.18 10.50 7.22
C VAL A 199 0.05 9.49 7.01
N HIS A 200 0.40 8.21 6.92
CA HIS A 200 -0.55 7.10 7.01
C HIS A 200 -0.35 6.38 8.34
N LEU A 201 -1.44 5.80 8.84
CA LEU A 201 -1.46 4.97 10.03
C LEU A 201 -2.11 3.64 9.66
N ASN A 202 -1.30 2.62 9.43
CA ASN A 202 -1.77 1.32 8.97
C ASN A 202 -0.80 0.18 9.25
N ARG A 203 -1.31 -1.03 9.10
CA ARG A 203 -0.53 -2.26 9.16
C ARG A 203 -0.17 -2.71 7.76
N GLN A 204 1.13 -2.72 7.47
CA GLN A 204 1.69 -3.05 6.17
C GLN A 204 2.13 -4.51 6.15
N TRP A 205 1.62 -5.24 5.16
CA TRP A 205 1.93 -6.65 4.91
C TRP A 205 2.88 -6.73 3.72
N VAL A 206 4.13 -7.11 4.00
CA VAL A 206 5.23 -7.06 3.03
C VAL A 206 5.35 -8.39 2.30
N TYR A 207 5.20 -8.36 0.98
CA TYR A 207 5.33 -9.51 0.11
C TYR A 207 6.52 -9.38 -0.83
N VAL A 208 7.15 -10.52 -1.13
CA VAL A 208 7.99 -10.68 -2.32
C VAL A 208 7.21 -11.55 -3.29
N ALA A 209 7.04 -11.08 -4.52
CA ALA A 209 6.21 -11.71 -5.54
C ALA A 209 6.97 -11.87 -6.85
N ARG A 210 6.70 -12.96 -7.57
CA ARG A 210 7.23 -13.19 -8.92
C ARG A 210 6.11 -12.92 -9.93
N PRO A 211 6.25 -11.93 -10.82
CA PRO A 211 5.34 -11.74 -11.93
C PRO A 211 5.53 -12.81 -13.01
N GLU A 212 4.51 -13.05 -13.84
CA GLU A 212 4.56 -13.92 -15.03
C GLU A 212 5.35 -13.26 -16.17
N GLU A 213 5.25 -11.95 -16.30
CA GLU A 213 5.92 -11.13 -17.29
C GLU A 213 7.37 -10.78 -16.87
N GLU A 214 8.23 -10.53 -17.85
CA GLU A 214 9.56 -9.96 -17.61
C GLU A 214 9.48 -8.51 -17.13
N LEU A 215 10.40 -8.08 -16.24
CA LEU A 215 10.36 -6.74 -15.66
C LEU A 215 10.48 -5.64 -16.73
N ASP A 216 11.32 -5.85 -17.76
CA ASP A 216 11.45 -4.89 -18.87
C ASP A 216 10.14 -4.74 -19.67
N ALA A 217 9.38 -5.84 -19.83
CA ALA A 217 8.07 -5.79 -20.47
C ALA A 217 7.05 -5.02 -19.62
N LEU A 218 7.09 -5.18 -18.30
CA LEU A 218 6.26 -4.41 -17.36
C LEU A 218 6.60 -2.91 -17.41
N ILE A 219 7.90 -2.57 -17.43
CA ILE A 219 8.36 -1.17 -17.55
C ILE A 219 7.85 -0.55 -18.85
N ALA A 220 7.99 -1.25 -19.99
CA ALA A 220 7.50 -0.77 -21.28
C ALA A 220 5.98 -0.60 -21.30
N LYS A 221 5.23 -1.58 -20.75
CA LYS A 221 3.76 -1.52 -20.63
C LYS A 221 3.31 -0.32 -19.80
N HIS A 222 3.95 -0.11 -18.65
CA HIS A 222 3.67 1.02 -17.78
C HIS A 222 4.00 2.36 -18.46
N GLN A 223 5.13 2.47 -19.15
CA GLN A 223 5.49 3.70 -19.87
C GLN A 223 4.46 4.10 -20.93
N VAL A 224 3.93 3.12 -21.67
CA VAL A 224 2.84 3.35 -22.63
C VAL A 224 1.56 3.79 -21.91
N ALA A 225 1.19 3.11 -20.83
CA ALA A 225 -0.01 3.43 -20.06
C ALA A 225 0.04 4.84 -19.44
N TYR A 226 1.17 5.21 -18.83
CA TYR A 226 1.41 6.55 -18.30
C TYR A 226 1.34 7.62 -19.40
N GLY A 227 1.91 7.34 -20.58
CA GLY A 227 1.83 8.24 -21.74
C GLY A 227 0.39 8.51 -22.19
N VAL A 228 -0.43 7.44 -22.29
CA VAL A 228 -1.86 7.56 -22.60
C VAL A 228 -2.59 8.34 -21.50
N TYR A 229 -2.34 8.02 -20.23
CA TYR A 229 -2.92 8.76 -19.10
C TYR A 229 -2.62 10.26 -19.18
N ALA A 230 -1.35 10.62 -19.31
CA ALA A 230 -0.90 12.01 -19.32
C ALA A 230 -1.53 12.79 -20.49
N GLN A 231 -1.62 12.18 -21.67
CA GLN A 231 -2.30 12.76 -22.83
C GLN A 231 -3.79 12.98 -22.54
N MET A 232 -4.50 11.96 -22.06
CA MET A 232 -5.95 12.04 -21.81
C MET A 232 -6.30 12.99 -20.66
N LYS A 233 -5.50 13.04 -19.59
CA LYS A 233 -5.66 14.00 -18.49
C LYS A 233 -5.45 15.44 -18.99
N LYS A 234 -4.47 15.66 -19.87
CA LYS A 234 -4.24 16.98 -20.50
C LYS A 234 -5.39 17.41 -21.41
N GLU A 235 -5.92 16.50 -22.22
CA GLU A 235 -7.01 16.80 -23.17
C GLU A 235 -8.36 17.02 -22.49
N SER A 236 -8.65 16.25 -21.43
CA SER A 236 -9.97 16.27 -20.77
C SER A 236 -10.02 17.05 -19.46
N GLY A 237 -8.89 17.31 -18.82
CA GLY A 237 -8.81 17.83 -17.44
C GLY A 237 -9.23 16.82 -16.36
N SER A 238 -9.78 15.65 -16.71
CA SER A 238 -10.39 14.69 -15.78
C SER A 238 -9.52 13.44 -15.60
N GLU A 239 -9.18 13.12 -14.34
CA GLU A 239 -8.42 11.90 -14.00
C GLU A 239 -9.29 10.66 -14.18
N LEU A 240 -10.54 10.73 -13.70
CA LEU A 240 -11.52 9.66 -13.86
C LEU A 240 -11.70 9.26 -15.33
N ARG A 241 -11.78 10.24 -16.23
CA ARG A 241 -11.90 9.96 -17.67
C ARG A 241 -10.63 9.33 -18.23
N ALA A 242 -9.46 9.81 -17.83
CA ALA A 242 -8.19 9.22 -18.25
C ALA A 242 -8.05 7.76 -17.77
N ARG A 243 -8.37 7.47 -16.51
CA ARG A 243 -8.35 6.12 -15.92
C ARG A 243 -9.36 5.18 -16.60
N ARG A 244 -10.56 5.67 -16.92
CA ARG A 244 -11.57 4.92 -17.69
C ARG A 244 -11.04 4.50 -19.06
N ILE A 245 -10.33 5.39 -19.76
CA ILE A 245 -9.73 5.08 -21.07
C ILE A 245 -8.62 4.02 -20.94
N LEU A 246 -7.81 4.06 -19.88
CA LEU A 246 -6.84 3.00 -19.62
C LEU A 246 -7.53 1.65 -19.40
N ASN A 247 -8.58 1.63 -18.58
CA ASN A 247 -9.36 0.43 -18.30
C ASN A 247 -9.98 -0.16 -19.58
N GLU A 248 -10.62 0.67 -20.41
CA GLU A 248 -11.19 0.27 -21.70
C GLU A 248 -10.13 -0.30 -22.67
N ARG A 249 -8.85 0.09 -22.50
CA ARG A 249 -7.71 -0.42 -23.28
C ARG A 249 -6.99 -1.61 -22.63
N GLY A 250 -7.47 -2.11 -21.49
CA GLY A 250 -6.82 -3.19 -20.74
C GLY A 250 -5.42 -2.83 -20.23
N MET A 251 -5.17 -1.53 -20.01
CA MET A 251 -3.90 -1.01 -19.50
C MET A 251 -3.93 -0.92 -17.96
N PRO A 252 -2.76 -0.88 -17.29
CA PRO A 252 -2.69 -0.64 -15.85
C PRO A 252 -3.37 0.69 -15.53
N VAL A 253 -4.50 0.63 -14.81
CA VAL A 253 -5.40 1.78 -14.58
C VAL A 253 -4.81 2.81 -13.62
N ASP A 254 -3.87 2.38 -12.77
CA ASP A 254 -3.17 3.20 -11.79
C ASP A 254 -1.72 3.47 -12.17
N ALA A 255 -1.41 3.35 -13.47
CA ALA A 255 -0.15 3.83 -14.04
C ALA A 255 0.09 5.33 -13.76
N TRP A 256 -0.94 6.12 -13.41
CA TRP A 256 -0.79 7.53 -13.06
C TRP A 256 -0.08 7.75 -11.70
N GLU A 257 -0.12 6.77 -10.81
CA GLU A 257 0.47 6.88 -9.48
C GLU A 257 1.99 6.93 -9.52
N ASN A 258 2.59 6.33 -10.56
CA ASN A 258 4.01 6.26 -10.79
C ASN A 258 4.36 6.87 -12.15
N THR A 259 5.25 7.87 -12.23
CA THR A 259 5.69 8.44 -13.51
C THR A 259 6.62 7.50 -14.29
N SER A 260 7.28 6.59 -13.57
CA SER A 260 8.20 5.62 -14.14
C SER A 260 8.42 4.46 -13.19
N LEU A 261 8.82 3.33 -13.78
CA LEU A 261 9.26 2.13 -13.06
C LEU A 261 10.75 1.90 -13.34
N VAL A 262 11.46 1.41 -12.33
CA VAL A 262 12.91 1.15 -12.40
C VAL A 262 13.20 -0.26 -11.92
N ALA A 263 13.87 -1.06 -12.76
CA ALA A 263 14.40 -2.37 -12.38
C ALA A 263 15.82 -2.23 -11.79
N LEU A 264 16.08 -2.91 -10.69
CA LEU A 264 17.37 -2.91 -10.00
C LEU A 264 17.81 -4.34 -9.68
N PRO A 265 19.12 -4.64 -9.60
CA PRO A 265 19.59 -5.94 -9.16
C PRO A 265 19.07 -6.28 -7.75
N TYR A 266 18.51 -7.47 -7.58
CA TYR A 266 18.01 -7.97 -6.31
C TYR A 266 19.12 -8.68 -5.54
N THR A 267 20.09 -7.88 -5.08
CA THR A 267 21.29 -8.34 -4.36
C THR A 267 21.41 -7.66 -3.00
N GLN A 268 22.14 -8.30 -2.08
CA GLN A 268 22.46 -7.76 -0.75
C GLN A 268 23.03 -6.35 -0.85
N ASP A 269 24.05 -6.14 -1.69
CA ASP A 269 24.70 -4.83 -1.85
C ASP A 269 23.74 -3.74 -2.33
N THR A 270 22.86 -4.09 -3.27
CA THR A 270 21.89 -3.13 -3.80
C THR A 270 20.92 -2.70 -2.69
N LEU A 271 20.37 -3.65 -1.92
CA LEU A 271 19.47 -3.33 -0.82
C LEU A 271 20.16 -2.55 0.30
N LEU A 272 21.37 -2.95 0.70
CA LEU A 272 22.14 -2.24 1.74
C LEU A 272 22.45 -0.80 1.32
N ARG A 273 22.87 -0.59 0.07
CA ARG A 273 23.11 0.77 -0.47
C ARG A 273 21.84 1.61 -0.41
N LEU A 274 20.71 1.09 -0.90
CA LEU A 274 19.44 1.80 -0.89
C LEU A 274 18.97 2.15 0.54
N ILE A 275 19.10 1.22 1.48
CA ILE A 275 18.77 1.44 2.90
C ILE A 275 19.73 2.46 3.55
N SER A 276 21.02 2.44 3.22
CA SER A 276 21.98 3.40 3.76
C SER A 276 21.74 4.81 3.20
N ASP A 277 21.62 4.92 1.88
CA ASP A 277 21.59 6.19 1.17
C ASP A 277 20.22 6.88 1.28
N GLN A 278 19.13 6.10 1.39
CA GLN A 278 17.74 6.59 1.42
C GLN A 278 17.32 7.37 0.15
N TYR A 279 18.00 7.13 -0.98
CA TYR A 279 17.64 7.69 -2.28
C TYR A 279 17.95 6.77 -3.48
N LEU A 280 17.15 6.94 -4.53
CA LEU A 280 17.32 6.61 -5.94
C LEU A 280 18.36 7.48 -6.65
N VAL A 281 19.32 6.97 -7.45
CA VAL A 281 19.95 7.79 -8.52
C VAL A 281 19.36 7.39 -9.86
N VAL A 282 18.70 8.33 -10.54
CA VAL A 282 18.09 8.14 -11.86
C VAL A 282 18.53 9.30 -12.75
N ASN A 283 19.23 9.02 -13.85
CA ASN A 283 19.77 10.03 -14.77
C ASN A 283 20.53 11.16 -14.02
N ASP A 284 21.46 10.77 -13.14
CA ASP A 284 22.26 11.67 -12.28
C ASP A 284 21.48 12.53 -11.27
N VAL A 285 20.17 12.30 -11.12
CA VAL A 285 19.31 12.97 -10.13
C VAL A 285 19.07 12.07 -8.93
N ARG A 286 19.22 12.63 -7.72
CA ARG A 286 18.85 11.96 -6.46
C ARG A 286 17.35 12.07 -6.20
N VAL A 287 16.68 10.93 -6.16
CA VAL A 287 15.24 10.80 -5.91
C VAL A 287 15.02 10.22 -4.51
N PRO A 288 14.47 10.97 -3.55
CA PRO A 288 14.36 10.51 -2.16
C PRO A 288 13.32 9.40 -2.00
N PHE A 289 13.47 8.58 -0.96
CA PHE A 289 12.50 7.52 -0.65
C PHE A 289 11.25 8.04 0.06
N ILE A 290 10.16 7.29 -0.06
CA ILE A 290 9.08 7.36 0.92
C ILE A 290 9.50 6.62 2.19
N GLY A 291 9.07 7.13 3.34
CA GLY A 291 9.51 6.63 4.65
C GLY A 291 9.23 5.14 4.93
N THR A 292 8.36 4.47 4.16
CA THR A 292 8.09 3.04 4.28
C THR A 292 9.06 2.16 3.50
N LEU A 293 9.62 2.66 2.39
CA LEU A 293 10.44 1.87 1.46
C LEU A 293 11.64 1.23 2.17
N ALA A 294 12.35 1.99 3.00
CA ALA A 294 13.53 1.48 3.72
C ALA A 294 13.22 0.27 4.60
N ILE A 295 12.06 0.26 5.26
CA ILE A 295 11.65 -0.87 6.11
C ILE A 295 11.25 -2.08 5.28
N THR A 296 10.60 -1.85 4.14
CA THR A 296 10.23 -2.94 3.22
C THR A 296 11.44 -3.60 2.61
N LEU A 297 12.46 -2.81 2.20
CA LEU A 297 13.75 -3.35 1.76
C LEU A 297 14.49 -4.06 2.90
N CYS A 298 14.41 -3.54 4.13
CA CYS A 298 15.00 -4.19 5.31
C CYS A 298 14.37 -5.56 5.58
N ILE A 299 13.04 -5.65 5.60
CA ILE A 299 12.30 -6.90 5.79
C ILE A 299 12.67 -7.88 4.67
N ALA A 300 12.56 -7.46 3.41
CA ALA A 300 12.89 -8.32 2.28
C ALA A 300 14.35 -8.82 2.34
N GLY A 301 15.31 -7.93 2.56
CA GLY A 301 16.72 -8.30 2.63
C GLY A 301 17.05 -9.20 3.84
N CYS A 302 16.47 -8.95 5.01
CA CYS A 302 16.62 -9.84 6.17
C CYS A 302 16.13 -11.25 5.86
N THR A 303 15.03 -11.38 5.13
CA THR A 303 14.48 -12.69 4.77
C THR A 303 15.27 -13.38 3.67
N GLU A 304 15.77 -12.63 2.68
CA GLU A 304 16.43 -13.21 1.51
C GLU A 304 17.92 -13.49 1.72
N PHE A 305 18.60 -12.70 2.55
CA PHE A 305 20.05 -12.75 2.77
C PHE A 305 20.43 -13.09 4.22
N GLY A 306 19.45 -13.22 5.12
CA GLY A 306 19.64 -13.77 6.46
C GLY A 306 20.43 -12.90 7.43
N GLY A 307 21.14 -13.57 8.35
CA GLY A 307 21.74 -12.93 9.54
C GLY A 307 22.87 -11.94 9.26
N GLU A 308 23.65 -12.13 8.18
CA GLU A 308 24.71 -11.18 7.81
C GLU A 308 24.13 -9.84 7.35
N PHE A 309 23.09 -9.88 6.51
CA PHE A 309 22.37 -8.68 6.10
C PHE A 309 21.77 -7.94 7.30
N ARG A 310 21.15 -8.67 8.24
CA ARG A 310 20.57 -8.08 9.46
C ARG A 310 21.61 -7.30 10.27
N LYS A 311 22.80 -7.89 10.48
CA LYS A 311 23.91 -7.23 11.18
C LYS A 311 24.37 -5.95 10.48
N GLU A 312 24.41 -5.94 9.14
CA GLU A 312 24.77 -4.74 8.39
C GLU A 312 23.69 -3.66 8.50
N VAL A 313 22.41 -4.03 8.39
CA VAL A 313 21.30 -3.07 8.53
C VAL A 313 21.25 -2.43 9.93
N GLU A 314 21.53 -3.18 10.98
CA GLU A 314 21.60 -2.68 12.35
C GLU A 314 22.63 -1.55 12.52
N LYS A 315 23.72 -1.54 11.75
CA LYS A 315 24.71 -0.43 11.76
C LYS A 315 24.14 0.89 11.25
N PHE A 316 23.11 0.84 10.39
CA PHE A 316 22.45 2.02 9.84
C PHE A 316 21.26 2.45 10.69
N LEU A 317 20.52 1.49 11.26
CA LEU A 317 19.36 1.76 12.12
C LEU A 317 19.73 2.16 13.55
N GLY A 318 20.86 1.67 14.08
CA GLY A 318 21.36 1.98 15.42
C GLY A 318 22.12 3.32 15.56
N LYS A 319 22.23 4.11 14.49
CA LYS A 319 22.81 5.46 14.49
C LYS A 319 21.77 6.59 14.63
N ARG A 320 20.56 6.28 15.10
CA ARG A 320 19.49 7.26 15.34
C ARG A 320 19.17 7.38 16.82
#